data_AF-A0A372NZC0-F1
#
_entry.id   AF-A0A372NZC0-F1
#
_cell.length_a   1.000
_cell.length_b   1.000
_cell.length_c   1.000
_cell.angle_alpha   90.00
_cell.angle_beta   90.00
_cell.angle_gamma   90.00
#
_symmetry.space_group_name_H-M   'P 1'
#
loop_
_entity.id
_entity.type
_entity.pdbx_description
1 polymer ?
#
loop_
_entity_poly.entity_id
_entity_poly.type
_entity_poly.pdbx_seq_one_letter_code
_entity_poly.pdbx_strand_id
1 'polypeptide(L)' 'MQVTYLILAFTSLYLGGTYLYYRHARKKGNEFRYKPLFLLAVGLLFLLSLYGSVMQKPYNEILPFIR' A
#
# COMPACT_ATOMS: atom_id res chain seq x y z
N MET A 1 -5.39 16.41 -3.06
CA MET A 1 -4.92 15.61 -4.22
C MET A 1 -3.44 15.26 -4.17
N GLN A 2 -2.52 16.20 -3.97
CA GLN A 2 -1.08 15.88 -3.85
C GLN A 2 -0.78 14.78 -2.83
N VAL A 3 -1.40 14.85 -1.64
CA VAL A 3 -1.26 13.83 -0.59
C VAL A 3 -1.76 12.45 -1.05
N THR A 4 -2.90 12.38 -1.75
CA THR A 4 -3.45 11.13 -2.32
C THR A 4 -2.45 10.46 -3.25
N TYR A 5 -1.84 11.22 -4.17
CA TYR A 5 -0.85 10.69 -5.11
C TYR A 5 0.44 10.25 -4.41
N LEU A 6 0.85 10.98 -3.37
CA LEU A 6 2.05 10.67 -2.60
C LEU A 6 1.85 9.37 -1.80
N ILE A 7 0.70 9.21 -1.14
CA ILE A 7 0.32 7.96 -0.45
C ILE A 7 0.22 6.81 -1.45
N LEU A 8 -0.40 7.02 -2.60
CA LEU A 8 -0.50 6.01 -3.67
C LEU A 8 0.90 5.56 -4.14
N ALA A 9 1.80 6.50 -4.41
CA ALA A 9 3.16 6.20 -4.87
C ALA A 9 3.96 5.42 -3.81
N PHE A 10 3.93 5.86 -2.55
CA PHE A 10 4.64 5.20 -1.46
C PHE A 10 4.09 3.79 -1.17
N THR A 11 2.77 3.64 -1.12
CA THR A 11 2.15 2.33 -0.89
C THR A 11 2.38 1.38 -2.07
N SER A 12 2.39 1.88 -3.30
CA SER A 12 2.77 1.10 -4.50
C SER A 12 4.22 0.61 -4.42
N LEU A 13 5.16 1.51 -4.10
CA LEU A 13 6.58 1.19 -3.95
C LEU A 13 6.79 0.17 -2.82
N TYR A 14 6.10 0.34 -1.71
CA TYR A 14 6.16 -0.59 -0.58
C TYR A 14 5.63 -1.98 -0.95
N LEU A 15 4.45 -2.07 -1.56
CA LEU A 15 3.86 -3.35 -1.98
C LEU A 15 4.71 -4.03 -3.07
N GLY A 16 5.18 -3.26 -4.06
CA GLY A 16 6.07 -3.75 -5.11
C GLY A 16 7.40 -4.26 -4.57
N GLY A 17 8.04 -3.49 -3.68
CA GLY A 17 9.27 -3.90 -3.01
C GLY A 17 9.08 -5.14 -2.13
N THR A 18 7.97 -5.22 -1.40
CA THR A 18 7.63 -6.38 -0.57
C THR A 18 7.39 -7.63 -1.42
N TYR A 19 6.74 -7.48 -2.58
CA TYR A 19 6.55 -8.57 -3.54
C TYR A 19 7.87 -9.05 -4.17
N LEU A 20 8.75 -8.12 -4.56
CA LEU A 20 10.09 -8.47 -5.06
C LEU A 20 10.92 -9.18 -3.97
N TYR A 21 10.85 -8.70 -2.73
CA TYR A 21 11.50 -9.34 -1.59
C TYR A 21 10.93 -10.74 -1.33
N TYR A 22 9.60 -10.93 -1.42
CA TYR A 22 8.96 -12.24 -1.32
C TYR A 22 9.48 -13.21 -2.37
N ARG A 23 9.55 -12.76 -3.63
CA ARG A 23 10.08 -13.56 -4.73
C ARG A 23 11.55 -13.91 -4.51
N HIS A 24 12.34 -12.98 -3.97
CA HIS A 24 13.77 -13.20 -3.69
C HIS A 24 13.99 -14.15 -2.51
N ALA A 25 13.23 -13.98 -1.42
CA ALA A 25 13.28 -14.84 -0.25
C ALA A 25 12.86 -16.28 -0.58
N ARG A 26 11.78 -16.45 -1.37
CA ARG A 26 11.35 -17.76 -1.88
C ARG A 26 12.43 -18.45 -2.70
N LYS A 27 13.13 -17.72 -3.58
CA LYS A 27 14.22 -18.28 -4.39
C LYS A 27 15.41 -18.73 -3.55
N LYS A 28 15.67 -18.08 -2.42
CA LYS A 28 16.79 -18.39 -1.52
C LYS A 28 16.44 -19.36 -0.39
N GLY A 29 15.20 -19.86 -0.32
CA GLY A 29 14.75 -20.74 0.75
C GLY A 29 14.65 -20.05 2.12
N ASN A 30 14.65 -18.72 2.16
CA ASN A 30 14.53 -17.95 3.40
C ASN A 30 13.05 -17.78 3.78
N GLU A 31 12.76 -17.91 5.07
CA GLU A 31 11.43 -17.65 5.62
C GLU A 31 11.03 -16.18 5.43
N PHE A 32 9.85 -15.98 4.85
CA PHE A 32 9.30 -14.65 4.63
C PHE A 32 8.75 -14.08 5.95
N ARG A 33 9.61 -13.41 6.73
CA ARG A 33 9.30 -12.86 8.07
C ARG A 33 8.51 -11.54 8.04
N TYR A 34 7.60 -11.34 7.10
CA TYR A 34 6.68 -10.19 7.14
C TYR A 34 5.36 -10.56 7.81
N LYS A 35 4.89 -9.72 8.74
CA LYS A 35 3.60 -9.93 9.42
C LYS A 35 2.47 -9.82 8.39
N PRO A 36 1.72 -10.89 8.09
CA PRO A 36 0.71 -10.88 7.03
C PRO A 36 -0.40 -9.84 7.25
N LEU A 37 -0.73 -9.55 8.50
CA LEU A 37 -1.65 -8.47 8.89
C LEU A 37 -1.19 -7.08 8.44
N PHE A 38 0.11 -6.80 8.48
CA PHE A 38 0.66 -5.50 8.07
C PHE A 38 0.55 -5.32 6.55
N LEU A 39 0.85 -6.38 5.79
CA LEU A 39 0.68 -6.42 4.34
C LEU A 39 -0.78 -6.19 3.93
N LEU A 40 -1.72 -6.81 4.64
CA LEU A 40 -3.16 -6.59 4.43
C LEU A 40 -3.55 -5.13 4.69
N ALA A 41 -3.10 -4.54 5.80
CA ALA A 41 -3.39 -3.14 6.11
C ALA A 41 -2.83 -2.17 5.06
N VAL A 42 -1.59 -2.38 4.59
CA VAL A 42 -1.00 -1.55 3.53
C VAL A 42 -1.71 -1.76 2.18
N GLY A 43 -2.12 -2.99 1.86
CA GLY A 43 -2.93 -3.29 0.68
C GLY A 43 -4.28 -2.57 0.69
N LEU A 44 -4.95 -2.52 1.83
CA LEU A 44 -6.21 -1.80 2.02
C LEU A 44 -6.03 -0.29 1.85
N LEU A 45 -4.98 0.29 2.44
CA LEU A 45 -4.60 1.69 2.24
C LEU A 45 -4.26 1.98 0.78
N PHE A 46 -3.60 1.07 0.07
CA PHE A 46 -3.35 1.24 -1.36
C PHE A 46 -4.65 1.28 -2.17
N LEU A 47 -5.60 0.38 -1.90
CA LEU A 47 -6.90 0.35 -2.57
C LEU A 47 -7.73 1.61 -2.31
N LEU A 48 -7.74 2.11 -1.07
CA LEU A 48 -8.39 3.37 -0.71
C LEU A 48 -7.75 4.56 -1.43
N SER A 49 -6.42 4.56 -1.55
CA SER A 49 -5.68 5.56 -2.33
C SER A 49 -6.05 5.53 -3.80
N LEU A 50 -6.13 4.32 -4.37
CA LEU A 50 -6.46 4.10 -5.77
C LEU A 50 -7.88 4.58 -6.05
N TYR A 51 -8.83 4.24 -5.17
CA TYR A 51 -10.22 4.68 -5.25
C TYR A 51 -10.34 6.20 -5.23
N GLY A 52 -9.65 6.88 -4.31
CA GLY A 52 -9.65 8.34 -4.27
C GLY A 52 -9.01 9.00 -5.48
N SER A 53 -7.94 8.39 -6.01
CA SER A 53 -7.31 8.85 -7.24
C SER A 53 -8.23 8.70 -8.47
N VAL A 54 -8.98 7.60 -8.57
CA VAL A 54 -9.90 7.34 -9.70
C VAL A 54 -11.14 8.22 -9.61
N MET A 55 -11.74 8.35 -8.43
CA MET A 55 -12.95 9.12 -8.21
C MET A 55 -12.71 10.63 -8.09
N GLN A 56 -11.44 11.08 -8.23
CA GLN A 56 -11.04 12.47 -8.03
C GLN A 56 -11.56 13.03 -6.71
N LYS A 57 -11.55 12.18 -5.65
CA LYS A 57 -11.92 12.58 -4.29
C LYS A 57 -10.68 12.63 -3.40
N PRO A 58 -10.49 13.70 -2.63
CA PRO A 58 -9.33 13.81 -1.77
C PRO A 58 -9.45 12.82 -0.60
N TYR A 59 -8.30 12.34 -0.13
CA TYR A 59 -8.21 11.23 0.82
C TYR A 59 -8.98 11.45 2.13
N ASN A 60 -8.99 12.70 2.58
CA ASN A 60 -9.69 13.20 3.75
C ASN A 60 -11.22 13.11 3.64
N GLU A 61 -11.80 13.08 2.43
CA GLU A 61 -13.23 12.82 2.26
C GLU A 61 -13.58 11.33 2.36
N ILE A 62 -12.63 10.45 2.03
CA ILE A 62 -12.82 9.00 2.02
C ILE A 62 -12.61 8.42 3.42
N LEU A 63 -11.66 8.97 4.16
CA LEU A 63 -11.39 8.64 5.57
C LEU A 63 -11.44 9.92 6.41
N PRO A 64 -12.63 10.38 6.80
CA PRO A 64 -12.81 11.61 7.57
C PRO A 64 -12.23 11.54 9.00
N PHE A 65 -11.80 10.36 9.44
CA PHE A 65 -11.22 10.10 10.76
C PHE A 65 -9.74 10.52 10.86
N ILE A 66 -9.07 10.78 9.73
CA ILE A 66 -7.69 11.27 9.67
C ILE A 66 -7.80 12.78 9.39
N ARG A 67 -7.79 13.59 10.45
CA ARG A 67 -7.75 15.06 10.38
C ARG A 67 -6.32 15.57 10.25
#